data_AF-A0A6C0AIB2-F1
#
_entry.id   AF-A0A6C0AIB2-F1
#
_cell.length_a   1.000
_cell.length_b   1.000
_cell.length_c   1.000
_cell.angle_alpha   90.00
_cell.angle_beta   90.00
_cell.angle_gamma   90.00
#
_symmetry.space_group_name_H-M   'P 1'
#
loop_
_entity.id
_entity.type
_entity.pdbx_description
1 polymer ?
#
loop_
_entity_poly.entity_id
_entity_poly.type
_entity_poly.pdbx_seq_one_letter_code
_entity_poly.pdbx_strand_id
1 'polypeptide(L)'
;MQDIREIYKKTIENLEGILSRLMTELEQIEYVIDGDIVSSNGEPLDPDSYDEIKRSLTANKIEVEEEIQTVNTQIKYLQDWLATHEMK
;
A
#
# COMPACT_ATOMS: atom_id res chain seq x y z
N MET A 1 -14.20 -16.63 -24.30
CA MET A 1 -12.83 -16.09 -24.07
C MET A 1 -12.78 -14.56 -24.00
N GLN A 2 -13.74 -13.81 -24.56
CA GLN A 2 -13.80 -12.34 -24.36
C GLN A 2 -14.12 -11.97 -22.90
N ASP A 3 -15.08 -12.66 -22.27
CA ASP A 3 -15.51 -12.36 -20.90
C ASP A 3 -14.39 -12.49 -19.86
N ILE A 4 -13.52 -13.51 -19.97
CA ILE A 4 -12.39 -13.69 -19.03
C ILE A 4 -11.37 -12.55 -19.15
N ARG A 5 -11.14 -12.04 -20.37
CA ARG A 5 -10.22 -10.92 -20.59
C ARG A 5 -10.77 -9.64 -19.97
N GLU A 6 -12.05 -9.38 -20.14
CA GLU A 6 -12.72 -8.23 -19.52
C GLU A 6 -12.70 -8.32 -17.99
N ILE A 7 -12.91 -9.52 -17.44
CA ILE A 7 -12.79 -9.77 -15.99
C ILE A 7 -11.38 -9.42 -15.51
N TYR A 8 -10.32 -9.88 -16.18
CA TYR A 8 -8.95 -9.58 -15.74
C TYR A 8 -8.57 -8.12 -15.89
N LYS A 9 -8.99 -7.44 -16.97
CA LYS A 9 -8.79 -5.99 -17.12
C LYS A 9 -9.44 -5.22 -15.99
N LYS A 10 -10.70 -5.54 -15.66
CA LYS A 10 -11.43 -4.93 -14.54
C LYS A 10 -10.80 -5.26 -13.18
N THR A 11 -10.28 -6.48 -13.00
CA THR A 11 -9.56 -6.84 -11.79
C THR A 11 -8.27 -6.04 -11.64
N ILE A 12 -7.51 -5.85 -12.73
CA ILE A 12 -6.31 -4.99 -12.72
C ILE A 12 -6.68 -3.56 -12.33
N GLU A 13 -7.71 -2.96 -12.93
CA GLU A 13 -8.18 -1.61 -12.58
C GLU A 13 -8.53 -1.48 -11.09
N ASN A 14 -9.20 -2.49 -10.52
CA ASN A 14 -9.52 -2.52 -9.10
C ASN A 14 -8.26 -2.63 -8.23
N LEU A 15 -7.30 -3.47 -8.62
CA LEU A 15 -6.03 -3.63 -7.91
C LEU A 15 -5.18 -2.35 -7.98
N GLU A 16 -5.16 -1.65 -9.11
CA GLU A 16 -4.50 -0.35 -9.25
C GLU A 16 -5.13 0.71 -8.33
N GLY A 17 -6.46 0.68 -8.18
CA GLY A 17 -7.16 1.52 -7.20
C GLY A 17 -6.77 1.21 -5.74
N ILE A 18 -6.61 -0.07 -5.40
CA ILE A 18 -6.12 -0.49 -4.08
C ILE A 18 -4.67 -0.03 -3.88
N LEU A 19 -3.80 -0.25 -4.88
CA LEU A 19 -2.40 0.15 -4.85
C LEU A 19 -2.24 1.65 -4.60
N SER A 20 -3.02 2.49 -5.31
CA SER A 20 -3.00 3.94 -5.11
C SER A 20 -3.37 4.35 -3.68
N ARG A 21 -4.35 3.67 -3.07
CA ARG A 21 -4.74 3.93 -1.69
C ARG A 21 -3.64 3.53 -0.71
N LEU A 22 -3.04 2.35 -0.88
CA LEU A 22 -1.96 1.88 -0.03
C LEU A 22 -0.73 2.78 -0.13
N MET A 23 -0.38 3.26 -1.32
CA MET A 23 0.69 4.24 -1.49
C MET A 23 0.41 5.55 -0.74
N THR A 24 -0.83 6.03 -0.78
CA THR A 24 -1.22 7.24 -0.04
C THR A 24 -1.11 7.03 1.48
N GLU A 25 -1.52 5.85 1.96
CA GLU A 25 -1.40 5.48 3.37
C GLU A 25 0.06 5.37 3.81
N LEU A 26 0.92 4.77 2.98
CA LEU A 26 2.36 4.71 3.22
C LEU A 26 2.97 6.12 3.34
N GLU A 27 2.66 7.01 2.39
CA GLU A 27 3.14 8.40 2.41
C GLU A 27 2.70 9.13 3.70
N GLN A 28 1.47 8.89 4.17
CA GLN A 28 0.97 9.47 5.42
C GLN A 28 1.72 8.92 6.64
N ILE A 29 1.99 7.62 6.69
CA ILE A 29 2.75 6.99 7.78
C ILE A 29 4.19 7.55 7.79
N GLU A 30 4.84 7.61 6.63
CA GLU A 30 6.19 8.17 6.49
C GLU A 30 6.25 9.62 6.92
N TYR A 31 5.27 10.44 6.50
CA TYR A 31 5.17 11.83 6.93
C TYR A 31 5.09 11.98 8.45
N VAL A 32 4.34 11.10 9.14
CA VAL A 32 4.23 11.14 10.60
C VAL A 32 5.51 10.67 11.28
N ILE A 33 6.17 9.63 10.76
CA ILE A 33 7.42 9.09 11.32
C ILE A 33 8.58 10.09 11.17
N ASP A 34 8.65 10.76 10.02
CA ASP A 34 9.71 11.73 9.70
C ASP A 34 9.49 13.09 10.38
N GLY A 35 8.25 13.37 10.81
CA GLY A 35 7.88 14.55 11.58
C GLY A 35 8.10 14.40 13.09
N ASP A 36 7.93 15.52 13.81
CA ASP A 36 7.89 15.50 15.28
C ASP A 36 6.55 14.95 15.76
N ILE A 37 6.57 13.74 16.33
CA ILE A 37 5.38 13.14 16.95
C ILE A 37 5.12 13.87 18.28
N VAL A 38 4.08 14.69 18.29
CA VAL A 38 3.63 15.49 19.43
C VAL A 38 2.26 15.03 19.91
N SER A 39 1.91 15.39 21.14
CA SER A 39 0.57 15.14 21.69
C SER A 39 -0.50 15.95 20.96
N SER A 40 -1.78 15.66 21.22
CA SER A 40 -2.91 16.41 20.65
C SER A 40 -2.91 17.91 20.98
N ASN A 41 -2.14 18.33 21.99
CA ASN A 41 -1.99 19.73 22.41
C ASN A 41 -0.72 20.39 21.84
N GLY A 42 0.06 19.66 21.02
CA GLY A 42 1.32 20.13 20.45
C GLY A 42 2.51 20.06 21.43
N GLU A 43 2.35 19.39 22.57
CA GLU A 43 3.44 19.19 23.53
C GLU A 43 4.28 17.96 23.17
N PRO A 44 5.59 17.97 23.47
CA PRO A 44 6.42 16.77 23.33
C PRO A 44 5.80 15.60 24.10
N LEU A 45 5.72 14.45 23.45
CA LEU A 45 5.36 13.21 24.13
C LEU A 45 6.45 12.84 25.13
N ASP A 46 6.06 12.14 26.20
CA ASP A 46 7.05 11.46 27.01
C ASP A 46 7.79 10.39 26.17
N PRO A 47 9.05 10.08 26.48
CA PRO A 47 9.87 9.19 25.66
C PRO A 47 9.26 7.79 25.45
N ASP A 48 8.58 7.24 26.47
CA ASP A 48 8.01 5.90 26.39
C ASP A 48 6.82 5.87 25.41
N SER A 49 5.91 6.86 25.49
CA SER A 49 4.80 7.03 24.54
C SER A 49 5.30 7.28 23.12
N TYR A 50 6.33 8.11 22.97
CA TYR A 50 6.94 8.37 21.66
C TYR A 50 7.50 7.09 21.04
N ASP A 51 8.25 6.30 21.80
CA ASP A 51 8.85 5.04 21.34
C ASP A 51 7.80 3.96 21.04
N GLU A 52 6.70 3.92 21.79
CA GLU A 52 5.56 3.04 21.51
C GLU A 52 4.88 3.40 20.19
N ILE A 53 4.52 4.68 20.01
CA ILE A 53 3.87 5.16 18.78
C ILE A 53 4.79 4.95 17.58
N LYS A 54 6.07 5.29 17.70
CA LYS A 54 7.05 5.10 16.62
C LYS A 54 7.20 3.63 16.23
N ARG A 55 7.23 2.71 17.19
CA ARG A 55 7.24 1.27 16.90
C ARG A 55 5.97 0.81 16.21
N SER A 56 4.80 1.27 16.68
CA SER A 56 3.51 0.95 16.04
C SER A 56 3.46 1.45 14.59
N LEU A 57 3.86 2.70 14.34
CA LEU A 57 3.89 3.27 13.00
C LEU A 57 4.88 2.54 12.08
N THR A 58 6.04 2.14 12.63
CA THR A 58 7.03 1.36 11.87
C THR A 58 6.48 -0.03 11.50
N ALA A 59 5.75 -0.68 12.40
CA ALA A 59 5.10 -1.95 12.11
C ALA A 59 4.03 -1.79 11.02
N ASN A 60 3.17 -0.77 11.12
CA ASN A 60 2.16 -0.45 10.10
C ASN A 60 2.81 -0.14 8.74
N LYS A 61 3.92 0.59 8.73
CA LYS A 61 4.69 0.86 7.51
C LYS A 61 5.09 -0.44 6.81
N ILE A 62 5.67 -1.38 7.55
CA ILE A 62 6.11 -2.68 7.01
C ILE A 62 4.91 -3.46 6.44
N GLU A 63 3.80 -3.50 7.15
CA GLU A 63 2.58 -4.19 6.70
C GLU A 63 2.06 -3.59 5.38
N VAL A 64 1.96 -2.27 5.28
CA VAL A 64 1.52 -1.58 4.06
C VAL A 64 2.51 -1.81 2.90
N GLU A 65 3.81 -1.81 3.15
CA GLU A 65 4.83 -2.14 2.13
C GLU A 65 4.68 -3.58 1.60
N GLU A 66 4.42 -4.54 2.48
CA GLU A 66 4.17 -5.95 2.12
C GLU A 66 2.88 -6.12 1.30
N GLU A 67 1.82 -5.40 1.67
CA GLU A 67 0.56 -5.37 0.90
C GLU A 67 0.77 -4.76 -0.50
N ILE A 68 1.49 -3.64 -0.60
CA ILE A 68 1.86 -3.01 -1.88
C ILE A 68 2.61 -4.00 -2.77
N GLN A 69 3.59 -4.72 -2.21
CA GLN A 69 4.34 -5.73 -2.96
C GLN A 69 3.45 -6.86 -3.46
N THR A 70 2.50 -7.31 -2.63
CA THR A 70 1.55 -8.36 -2.97
C THR A 70 0.64 -7.92 -4.11
N VAL A 71 0.06 -6.72 -4.03
CA VAL A 71 -0.82 -6.17 -5.08
C VAL A 71 -0.06 -5.99 -6.39
N ASN A 72 1.16 -5.43 -6.36
CA ASN A 72 2.01 -5.31 -7.54
C ASN A 72 2.30 -6.66 -8.20
N THR A 73 2.56 -7.70 -7.39
CA THR A 73 2.80 -9.06 -7.89
C THR A 73 1.55 -9.62 -8.58
N GLN A 74 0.37 -9.39 -8.02
CA GLN A 74 -0.90 -9.82 -8.61
C GLN A 74 -1.20 -9.10 -9.93
N ILE A 75 -1.00 -7.78 -9.98
CA ILE A 75 -1.16 -6.98 -11.21
C ILE A 75 -0.23 -7.52 -12.29
N LYS A 76 1.05 -7.70 -11.98
CA LYS A 76 2.04 -8.23 -12.92
C LYS A 76 1.64 -9.60 -13.45
N TYR A 77 1.21 -10.52 -12.58
CA TYR A 77 0.76 -11.84 -12.98
C TYR A 77 -0.42 -11.79 -13.97
N LEU A 78 -1.41 -10.94 -13.72
CA LEU A 78 -2.56 -10.77 -14.61
C LEU A 78 -2.16 -10.12 -15.95
N GLN A 79 -1.26 -9.14 -15.92
CA GLN A 79 -0.73 -8.49 -17.12
C GLN A 79 0.07 -9.48 -17.99
N ASP A 80 0.95 -10.29 -17.38
CA ASP A 80 1.71 -11.34 -18.07
C ASP A 80 0.77 -12.40 -18.70
N TRP A 81 -0.28 -12.79 -17.98
CA TRP A 81 -1.29 -13.69 -18.51
C TRP A 81 -2.02 -13.08 -19.71
N LEU A 82 -2.43 -11.80 -19.64
CA LEU A 82 -3.09 -11.13 -20.75
C LEU A 82 -2.18 -11.04 -21.98
N ALA A 83 -0.91 -10.64 -21.80
CA ALA A 83 0.05 -10.52 -22.90
C ALA A 83 0.26 -11.84 -23.65
N THR A 84 0.38 -12.96 -22.93
CA THR A 84 0.55 -14.30 -23.53
C THR A 84 -0.68 -14.80 -24.29
N HIS A 85 -1.87 -14.31 -23.94
CA HIS A 85 -3.14 -14.76 -24.51
C HIS A 85 -3.77 -13.76 -25.49
N GLU A 86 -3.23 -12.54 -25.62
CA GLU A 86 -3.62 -11.55 -26.63
C GLU A 86 -2.76 -11.61 -27.91
N MET A 87 -1.65 -12.37 -27.93
CA MET A 87 -0.76 -12.55 -29.11
C MET A 87 -1.23 -13.61 -30.14
N LYS A 88 -2.52 -13.99 -30.15
CA LYS A 88 -3.11 -14.93 -31.14
C LYS A 88 -4.32 -14.32 -31.82
#